data_AF-A0A6L9MJ45-F1
#
_entry.id   AF-A0A6L9MJ45-F1
#
_cell.length_a   1.000
_cell.length_b   1.000
_cell.length_c   1.000
_cell.angle_alpha   90.00
_cell.angle_beta   90.00
_cell.angle_gamma   90.00
#
_symmetry.space_group_name_H-M   'P 1'
#
loop_
_entity.id
_entity.type
_entity.pdbx_description
1 polymer ?
#
loop_
_entity_poly.entity_id
_entity_poly.type
_entity_poly.pdbx_seq_one_letter_code
_entity_poly.pdbx_strand_id
1 'polypeptide(L)'
;MTSEQIFRSKAPWIMATLMQDFPIGVDDAAAILGNLGHESGGLTKLQEISPTAAGSRGGYGWPQWTGPRRRAYEAYCARNRLDPASDRANYAYLFLELKGPERKAIAKLVAADGLDRKVEAFELAFERAGAKHYPSRKHWARIAREAWNASTAEQRQAPHLPAPATLPEAGTVLEPEILPPTGNEIVTTDGLTPIEQMNKPVQGAIAGMATTTVTGAILFLAASAGWLPDAWESPEALVALALVATNLPTQITNFIASYWACDKRFAGPTS
;
A
#
# COMPACT_ATOMS: atom_id res chain seq x y z
N MET A 1 12.38 -26.56 -8.60
CA MET A 1 12.39 -25.58 -9.70
C MET A 1 13.54 -24.61 -9.46
N THR A 2 14.26 -24.21 -10.51
CA THR A 2 15.29 -23.17 -10.42
C THR A 2 14.65 -21.79 -10.18
N SER A 3 15.43 -20.82 -9.71
CA SER A 3 14.95 -19.44 -9.55
C SER A 3 14.38 -18.85 -10.85
N GLU A 4 14.99 -19.16 -12.00
CA GLU A 4 14.46 -18.72 -13.30
C GLU A 4 13.12 -19.38 -13.64
N GLN A 5 12.96 -20.69 -13.38
CA GLN A 5 11.69 -21.38 -13.62
C GLN A 5 10.56 -20.80 -12.76
N ILE A 6 10.83 -20.50 -11.48
CA ILE A 6 9.87 -19.84 -10.58
C ILE A 6 9.55 -18.43 -11.08
N PHE A 7 10.56 -17.68 -11.49
CA PHE A 7 10.34 -16.33 -12.02
C PHE A 7 9.49 -16.36 -13.30
N ARG A 8 9.79 -17.27 -14.24
CA ARG A 8 9.02 -17.44 -15.48
C ARG A 8 7.58 -17.85 -15.21
N SER A 9 7.30 -18.64 -14.18
CA SER A 9 5.91 -19.00 -13.84
C SER A 9 5.13 -17.86 -13.18
N LYS A 10 5.81 -16.99 -12.43
CA LYS A 10 5.17 -15.86 -11.73
C LYS A 10 5.04 -14.60 -12.60
N ALA A 11 6.00 -14.35 -13.48
CA ALA A 11 6.09 -13.08 -14.19
C ALA A 11 4.82 -12.71 -14.99
N PRO A 12 4.18 -13.61 -15.76
CA PRO A 12 3.03 -13.25 -16.57
C PRO A 12 1.87 -12.66 -15.77
N TRP A 13 1.48 -13.30 -14.66
CA TRP A 13 0.35 -12.82 -13.87
C TRP A 13 0.70 -11.56 -13.07
N ILE A 14 1.94 -11.42 -12.54
CA ILE A 14 2.34 -10.19 -11.85
C ILE A 14 2.34 -9.01 -12.83
N MET A 15 2.86 -9.22 -14.05
CA MET A 15 2.84 -8.21 -15.11
C MET A 15 1.40 -7.84 -15.50
N ALA A 16 0.50 -8.81 -15.61
CA ALA A 16 -0.92 -8.55 -15.87
C ALA A 16 -1.53 -7.66 -14.79
N THR A 17 -1.31 -7.99 -13.52
CA THR A 17 -1.82 -7.19 -12.40
C THR A 17 -1.23 -5.78 -12.41
N LEU A 18 0.08 -5.61 -12.67
CA LEU A 18 0.69 -4.28 -12.83
C LEU A 18 0.06 -3.46 -13.96
N MET A 19 -0.20 -4.07 -15.12
CA MET A 19 -0.84 -3.38 -16.25
C MET A 19 -2.32 -3.08 -16.01
N GLN A 20 -2.98 -3.86 -15.14
CA GLN A 20 -4.34 -3.57 -14.69
C GLN A 20 -4.37 -2.38 -13.71
N ASP A 21 -3.42 -2.32 -12.79
CA ASP A 21 -3.38 -1.35 -11.70
C ASP A 21 -2.74 -0.03 -12.09
N PHE A 22 -1.90 -0.01 -13.12
CA PHE A 22 -1.16 1.17 -13.57
C PHE A 22 -1.30 1.36 -15.08
N PRO A 23 -1.31 2.61 -15.58
CA PRO A 23 -1.40 2.89 -17.01
C PRO A 23 -0.04 2.64 -17.69
N ILE A 24 0.38 1.38 -17.76
CA ILE A 24 1.69 0.94 -18.25
C ILE A 24 1.56 -0.22 -19.24
N GLY A 25 2.57 -0.40 -20.08
CA GLY A 25 2.62 -1.49 -21.06
C GLY A 25 3.46 -2.69 -20.63
N VAL A 26 3.60 -3.66 -21.55
CA VAL A 26 4.36 -4.90 -21.33
C VAL A 26 5.82 -4.64 -20.98
N ASP A 27 6.49 -3.77 -21.74
CA ASP A 27 7.90 -3.44 -21.49
C ASP A 27 8.11 -2.68 -20.17
N ASP A 28 7.13 -1.87 -19.75
CA ASP A 28 7.17 -1.20 -18.44
C ASP A 28 7.06 -2.22 -17.30
N ALA A 29 6.05 -3.10 -17.36
CA ALA A 29 5.85 -4.14 -16.35
C ALA A 29 7.06 -5.11 -16.30
N ALA A 30 7.60 -5.50 -17.45
CA ALA A 30 8.81 -6.32 -17.54
C ALA A 30 10.03 -5.61 -16.94
N ALA A 31 10.18 -4.29 -17.12
CA ALA A 31 11.26 -3.52 -16.51
C ALA A 31 11.17 -3.43 -14.98
N ILE A 32 9.95 -3.31 -14.43
CA ILE A 32 9.71 -3.40 -12.98
C ILE A 32 10.17 -4.78 -12.49
N LEU A 33 9.65 -5.87 -13.10
CA LEU A 33 10.02 -7.23 -12.71
C LEU A 33 11.50 -7.55 -12.91
N GLY A 34 12.17 -6.93 -13.89
CA GLY A 34 13.60 -7.09 -14.09
C GLY A 34 14.43 -6.59 -12.91
N ASN A 35 14.03 -5.45 -12.34
CA ASN A 35 14.63 -4.93 -11.11
C ASN A 35 14.36 -5.87 -9.93
N LEU A 36 13.09 -6.21 -9.68
CA LEU A 36 12.70 -7.10 -8.58
C LEU A 36 13.35 -8.48 -8.68
N GLY A 37 13.48 -9.02 -9.90
CA GLY A 37 14.14 -10.29 -10.18
C GLY A 37 15.63 -10.25 -9.83
N HIS A 38 16.31 -9.12 -10.05
CA HIS A 38 17.68 -8.95 -9.58
C HIS A 38 17.75 -8.91 -8.04
N GLU A 39 16.92 -8.08 -7.41
CA GLU A 39 16.91 -7.87 -5.96
C GLU A 39 16.66 -9.16 -5.17
N SER A 40 15.79 -10.02 -5.68
CA SER A 40 15.29 -11.19 -4.95
C SER A 40 15.72 -12.52 -5.57
N GLY A 41 16.68 -12.51 -6.50
CA GLY A 41 17.11 -13.73 -7.21
C GLY A 41 15.94 -14.47 -7.85
N GLY A 42 15.16 -13.78 -8.68
CA GLY A 42 13.97 -14.32 -9.35
C GLY A 42 12.76 -14.50 -8.43
N LEU A 43 12.55 -13.60 -7.46
CA LEU A 43 11.41 -13.63 -6.51
C LEU A 43 11.45 -14.80 -5.53
N THR A 44 12.65 -15.36 -5.26
CA THR A 44 12.84 -16.54 -4.39
C THR A 44 13.61 -16.25 -3.12
N LYS A 45 14.49 -15.23 -3.13
CA LYS A 45 15.31 -14.81 -2.00
C LYS A 45 14.71 -13.54 -1.41
N LEU A 46 13.77 -13.72 -0.49
CA LEU A 46 13.09 -12.58 0.13
C LEU A 46 13.93 -11.93 1.23
N GLN A 47 14.76 -12.67 1.95
CA GLN A 47 15.58 -12.14 3.04
C GLN A 47 17.01 -11.88 2.54
N GLU A 48 17.55 -10.69 2.82
CA GLU A 48 18.96 -10.37 2.53
C GLU A 48 19.88 -11.35 3.26
N ILE A 49 20.88 -11.89 2.54
CA ILE A 49 21.77 -12.94 3.03
C ILE A 49 22.86 -12.38 3.97
N SER A 50 23.43 -11.22 3.64
CA SER A 50 24.56 -10.64 4.38
C SER A 50 24.39 -9.13 4.58
N PRO A 51 23.59 -8.69 5.56
CA PRO A 51 23.42 -7.26 5.86
C PRO A 51 24.76 -6.64 6.25
N THR A 52 25.15 -5.56 5.58
CA THR A 52 26.44 -4.87 5.84
C THR A 52 26.40 -3.94 7.04
N ALA A 53 25.21 -3.52 7.47
CA ALA A 53 25.02 -2.69 8.65
C ALA A 53 24.89 -3.55 9.92
N ALA A 54 25.75 -3.30 10.91
CA ALA A 54 25.74 -4.02 12.19
C ALA A 54 24.37 -3.90 12.88
N GLY A 55 23.80 -5.04 13.29
CA GLY A 55 22.46 -5.11 13.91
C GLY A 55 21.29 -4.91 12.93
N SER A 56 21.54 -4.70 11.65
CA SER A 56 20.49 -4.64 10.64
C SER A 56 19.94 -6.04 10.36
N ARG A 57 18.61 -6.13 10.23
CA ARG A 57 17.94 -7.34 9.72
C ARG A 57 18.08 -7.47 8.20
N GLY A 58 18.62 -6.45 7.51
CA GLY A 58 18.77 -6.40 6.07
C GLY A 58 17.48 -6.10 5.30
N GLY A 59 17.55 -6.24 3.98
CA GLY A 59 16.45 -6.17 3.03
C GLY A 59 15.46 -7.32 3.21
N TYR A 60 14.19 -7.05 2.91
CA TYR A 60 13.14 -8.07 2.87
C TYR A 60 12.17 -7.85 1.71
N GLY A 61 11.66 -8.94 1.12
CA GLY A 61 10.66 -8.92 0.05
C GLY A 61 11.25 -8.80 -1.36
N TRP A 62 10.37 -8.71 -2.36
CA TRP A 62 10.79 -8.63 -3.77
C TRP A 62 11.73 -7.48 -4.08
N PRO A 63 11.51 -6.24 -3.60
CA PRO A 63 12.40 -5.12 -3.86
C PRO A 63 13.49 -4.95 -2.79
N GLN A 64 13.67 -5.94 -1.91
CA GLN A 64 14.59 -5.86 -0.77
C GLN A 64 14.38 -4.59 0.08
N TRP A 65 13.15 -4.35 0.56
CA TRP A 65 12.87 -3.22 1.45
C TRP A 65 13.81 -3.26 2.66
N THR A 66 14.58 -2.19 2.87
CA THR A 66 15.52 -2.02 3.98
C THR A 66 15.04 -0.95 4.95
N GLY A 67 15.61 -0.93 6.17
CA GLY A 67 15.44 0.17 7.12
C GLY A 67 13.97 0.55 7.41
N PRO A 68 13.59 1.84 7.32
CA PRO A 68 12.21 2.28 7.53
C PRO A 68 11.19 1.63 6.59
N ARG A 69 11.54 1.40 5.31
CA ARG A 69 10.65 0.76 4.33
C ARG A 69 10.32 -0.68 4.74
N ARG A 70 11.31 -1.43 5.24
CA ARG A 70 11.08 -2.78 5.79
C ARG A 70 10.09 -2.76 6.96
N ARG A 71 10.29 -1.87 7.93
CA ARG A 71 9.40 -1.78 9.10
C ARG A 71 7.98 -1.44 8.69
N ALA A 72 7.82 -0.56 7.71
CA ALA A 72 6.51 -0.20 7.16
C ALA A 72 5.85 -1.38 6.43
N TYR A 73 6.61 -2.17 5.66
CA TYR A 73 6.15 -3.41 5.04
C TYR A 73 5.68 -4.45 6.07
N GLU A 74 6.52 -4.74 7.07
CA GLU A 74 6.19 -5.72 8.11
C GLU A 74 4.97 -5.28 8.94
N ALA A 75 4.87 -3.99 9.27
CA ALA A 75 3.69 -3.44 9.95
C ALA A 75 2.43 -3.49 9.06
N TYR A 76 2.57 -3.26 7.74
CA TYR A 76 1.48 -3.43 6.80
C TYR A 76 0.99 -4.89 6.77
N CYS A 77 1.89 -5.85 6.68
CA CYS A 77 1.55 -7.27 6.69
C CYS A 77 0.84 -7.66 7.98
N ALA A 78 1.36 -7.26 9.14
CA ALA A 78 0.76 -7.54 10.44
C ALA A 78 -0.66 -6.98 10.57
N ARG A 79 -0.89 -5.72 10.18
CA ARG A 79 -2.22 -5.08 10.22
C ARG A 79 -3.23 -5.76 9.31
N ASN A 80 -2.80 -6.27 8.16
CA ASN A 80 -3.66 -6.89 7.16
C ASN A 80 -3.71 -8.42 7.26
N ARG A 81 -3.08 -9.01 8.29
CA ARG A 81 -2.97 -10.46 8.49
C ARG A 81 -2.44 -11.19 7.25
N LEU A 82 -1.46 -10.58 6.59
CA LEU A 82 -0.78 -11.15 5.42
C LEU A 82 0.53 -11.80 5.85
N ASP A 83 0.85 -12.95 5.26
CA ASP A 83 2.20 -13.52 5.35
C ASP A 83 3.18 -12.63 4.57
N PRO A 84 4.21 -12.04 5.21
CA PRO A 84 5.21 -11.23 4.52
C PRO A 84 5.97 -11.98 3.41
N ALA A 85 6.00 -13.31 3.43
CA ALA A 85 6.62 -14.11 2.39
C ALA A 85 5.71 -14.36 1.18
N SER A 86 4.41 -14.07 1.29
CA SER A 86 3.44 -14.33 0.24
C SER A 86 3.58 -13.36 -0.93
N ASP A 87 3.29 -13.84 -2.15
CA ASP A 87 3.25 -13.00 -3.35
C ASP A 87 2.19 -11.89 -3.20
N ARG A 88 1.08 -12.19 -2.51
CA ARG A 88 0.03 -11.21 -2.18
C ARG A 88 0.55 -10.05 -1.36
N ALA A 89 1.30 -10.32 -0.29
CA ALA A 89 1.85 -9.27 0.56
C ALA A 89 2.85 -8.40 -0.20
N ASN A 90 3.78 -9.04 -0.93
CA ASN A 90 4.79 -8.34 -1.70
C ASN A 90 4.17 -7.45 -2.78
N TYR A 91 3.21 -7.97 -3.55
CA TYR A 91 2.52 -7.18 -4.56
C TYR A 91 1.71 -6.03 -3.93
N ALA A 92 0.91 -6.32 -2.90
CA ALA A 92 0.02 -5.31 -2.32
C ALA A 92 0.79 -4.12 -1.73
N TYR A 93 1.93 -4.37 -1.09
CA TYR A 93 2.74 -3.28 -0.56
C TYR A 93 3.53 -2.53 -1.67
N LEU A 94 4.02 -3.23 -2.69
CA LEU A 94 4.59 -2.59 -3.88
C LEU A 94 3.58 -1.67 -4.56
N PHE A 95 2.34 -2.12 -4.72
CA PHE A 95 1.23 -1.32 -5.24
C PHE A 95 1.03 -0.03 -4.43
N LEU A 96 1.01 -0.13 -3.09
CA LEU A 96 0.85 1.04 -2.21
C LEU A 96 1.98 2.05 -2.38
N GLU A 97 3.24 1.60 -2.46
CA GLU A 97 4.37 2.50 -2.70
C GLU A 97 4.26 3.18 -4.08
N LEU A 98 3.99 2.40 -5.13
CA LEU A 98 3.89 2.90 -6.51
C LEU A 98 2.66 3.78 -6.76
N LYS A 99 1.59 3.67 -5.97
CA LYS A 99 0.47 4.62 -5.99
C LYS A 99 0.74 5.87 -5.17
N GLY A 100 1.50 5.75 -4.08
CA GLY A 100 1.73 6.83 -3.12
C GLY A 100 3.12 7.47 -3.24
N PRO A 101 4.02 7.18 -2.30
CA PRO A 101 5.31 7.87 -2.16
C PRO A 101 6.23 7.68 -3.37
N GLU A 102 6.20 6.51 -4.02
CA GLU A 102 7.07 6.15 -5.13
C GLU A 102 6.41 6.30 -6.51
N ARG A 103 5.25 6.96 -6.61
CA ARG A 103 4.52 7.16 -7.89
C ARG A 103 5.36 7.80 -9.00
N LYS A 104 6.38 8.58 -8.64
CA LYS A 104 7.32 9.17 -9.61
C LYS A 104 8.11 8.11 -10.37
N ALA A 105 8.32 6.92 -9.80
CA ALA A 105 8.99 5.82 -10.48
C ALA A 105 8.21 5.35 -11.71
N ILE A 106 6.89 5.24 -11.63
CA ILE A 106 6.03 4.92 -12.78
C ILE A 106 6.14 6.00 -13.86
N ALA A 107 6.08 7.28 -13.48
CA ALA A 107 6.21 8.38 -14.44
C ALA A 107 7.58 8.37 -15.16
N LYS A 108 8.67 8.11 -14.43
CA LYS A 108 10.03 8.02 -15.00
C LYS A 108 10.20 6.80 -15.91
N LEU A 109 9.63 5.67 -15.51
CA LEU A 109 9.62 4.43 -16.28
C LEU A 109 8.89 4.63 -17.63
N VAL A 110 7.66 5.15 -17.60
CA VAL A 110 6.84 5.36 -18.80
C VAL A 110 7.53 6.31 -19.79
N ALA A 111 8.19 7.35 -19.29
CA ALA A 111 8.91 8.33 -20.11
C ALA A 111 10.20 7.80 -20.77
N ALA A 112 10.70 6.63 -20.37
CA ALA A 112 11.92 6.04 -20.93
C ALA A 112 11.61 5.16 -22.14
N ASP A 113 12.44 5.23 -23.18
CA ASP A 113 12.25 4.48 -24.42
C ASP A 113 12.97 3.13 -24.42
N GLY A 114 12.20 2.07 -24.66
CA GLY A 114 12.70 0.70 -24.76
C GLY A 114 12.99 0.04 -23.41
N LEU A 115 12.86 -1.29 -23.37
CA LEU A 115 12.97 -2.12 -22.17
C LEU A 115 14.21 -1.82 -21.31
N ASP A 116 15.38 -1.69 -21.94
CA ASP A 116 16.64 -1.47 -21.24
C ASP A 116 16.69 -0.12 -20.50
N ARG A 117 16.20 0.96 -21.13
CA ARG A 117 16.15 2.29 -20.49
C ARG A 117 15.05 2.37 -19.45
N LYS A 118 13.95 1.64 -19.66
CA LYS A 118 12.88 1.46 -18.67
C LYS A 118 13.40 0.78 -17.40
N VAL A 119 14.23 -0.26 -17.53
CA VAL A 119 14.91 -0.90 -16.39
C VAL A 119 15.78 0.09 -15.63
N GLU A 120 16.60 0.86 -16.34
CA GLU A 120 17.47 1.89 -15.76
C GLU A 120 16.68 3.01 -15.07
N ALA A 121 15.59 3.47 -15.69
CA ALA A 121 14.74 4.52 -15.16
C ALA A 121 14.04 4.08 -13.86
N PHE A 122 13.52 2.86 -13.82
CA PHE A 122 12.91 2.31 -12.60
C PHE A 122 13.95 2.10 -11.50
N GLU A 123 15.13 1.57 -11.82
CA GLU A 123 16.24 1.43 -10.87
C GLU A 123 16.62 2.78 -10.23
N LEU A 124 16.79 3.82 -11.04
CA LEU A 124 17.16 5.14 -10.55
C LEU A 124 16.05 5.81 -9.74
N ALA A 125 14.79 5.51 -10.04
CA ALA A 125 13.65 6.17 -9.43
C ALA A 125 13.11 5.43 -8.19
N PHE A 126 13.13 4.10 -8.14
CA PHE A 126 12.52 3.28 -7.09
C PHE A 126 13.54 2.59 -6.18
N GLU A 127 14.44 1.79 -6.74
CA GLU A 127 15.37 0.96 -5.96
C GLU A 127 16.54 1.79 -5.42
N ARG A 128 17.12 2.64 -6.26
CA ARG A 128 18.25 3.54 -5.92
C ARG A 128 19.42 2.77 -5.31
N ALA A 129 19.73 1.58 -5.84
CA ALA A 129 20.81 0.73 -5.35
C ALA A 129 22.18 1.42 -5.51
N GLY A 130 23.11 1.15 -4.59
CA GLY A 130 24.48 1.64 -4.69
C GLY A 130 25.21 1.05 -5.91
N ALA A 131 25.18 -0.27 -6.06
CA ALA A 131 25.67 -0.97 -7.24
C ALA A 131 24.51 -1.32 -8.17
N LYS A 132 24.55 -0.83 -9.41
CA LYS A 132 23.40 -0.87 -10.31
C LYS A 132 23.13 -2.22 -10.95
N HIS A 133 24.14 -3.05 -11.21
CA HIS A 133 23.97 -4.39 -11.81
C HIS A 133 23.03 -4.45 -13.03
N TYR A 134 23.04 -3.43 -13.90
CA TYR A 134 22.15 -3.34 -15.06
C TYR A 134 22.14 -4.60 -15.95
N PRO A 135 23.27 -5.28 -16.23
CA PRO A 135 23.23 -6.52 -17.02
C PRO A 135 22.30 -7.59 -16.45
N SER A 136 22.29 -7.76 -15.13
CA SER A 136 21.43 -8.74 -14.45
C SER A 136 19.96 -8.29 -14.44
N ARG A 137 19.69 -7.02 -14.13
CA ARG A 137 18.32 -6.46 -14.15
C ARG A 137 17.69 -6.55 -15.53
N LYS A 138 18.44 -6.21 -16.57
CA LYS A 138 18.02 -6.31 -17.98
C LYS A 138 17.83 -7.76 -18.42
N HIS A 139 18.64 -8.68 -17.91
CA HIS A 139 18.43 -10.11 -18.17
C HIS A 139 17.10 -10.61 -17.61
N TRP A 140 16.79 -10.29 -16.35
CA TRP A 140 15.49 -10.62 -15.76
C TRP A 140 14.32 -9.93 -16.47
N ALA A 141 14.48 -8.68 -16.91
CA ALA A 141 13.46 -7.97 -17.69
C ALA A 141 13.15 -8.69 -19.01
N ARG A 142 14.18 -9.18 -19.72
CA ARG A 142 14.01 -9.97 -20.94
C ARG A 142 13.31 -11.30 -20.66
N ILE A 143 13.67 -11.99 -19.58
CA ILE A 143 12.99 -13.22 -19.16
C ILE A 143 11.50 -12.95 -18.88
N ALA A 144 11.17 -11.85 -18.19
CA ALA A 144 9.80 -11.48 -17.88
C ALA A 144 8.99 -11.23 -19.18
N ARG A 145 9.56 -10.48 -20.12
CA ARG A 145 8.94 -10.22 -21.43
C ARG A 145 8.77 -11.48 -22.27
N GLU A 146 9.77 -12.36 -22.29
CA GLU A 146 9.68 -13.67 -22.96
C GLU A 146 8.56 -14.53 -22.36
N ALA A 147 8.50 -14.60 -21.02
CA ALA A 147 7.45 -15.35 -20.32
C ALA A 147 6.05 -14.78 -20.61
N TRP A 148 5.91 -13.46 -20.64
CA TRP A 148 4.66 -12.80 -21.05
C TRP A 148 4.24 -13.21 -22.47
N ASN A 149 5.16 -13.11 -23.44
CA ASN A 149 4.88 -13.43 -24.83
C ASN A 149 4.52 -14.92 -25.04
N ALA A 150 5.11 -15.81 -24.24
CA ALA A 150 4.82 -17.24 -24.28
C ALA A 150 3.58 -17.66 -23.46
N SER A 151 3.05 -16.76 -22.61
CA SER A 151 1.95 -17.10 -21.69
C SER A 151 0.58 -17.13 -22.35
N THR A 152 -0.28 -18.02 -21.89
CA THR A 152 -1.72 -18.04 -22.20
C THR A 152 -2.49 -17.02 -21.36
N ALA A 153 -3.75 -16.76 -21.73
CA ALA A 153 -4.63 -15.90 -20.93
C ALA A 153 -4.83 -16.43 -19.49
N GLU A 154 -4.89 -17.75 -19.32
CA GLU A 154 -5.01 -18.39 -18.00
C GLU A 154 -3.76 -18.13 -17.14
N GLN A 155 -2.55 -18.27 -17.71
CA GLN A 155 -1.29 -18.02 -17.00
C GLN A 155 -1.08 -16.56 -16.61
N ARG A 156 -1.84 -15.62 -17.18
CA ARG A 156 -1.83 -14.20 -16.84
C ARG A 156 -2.81 -13.85 -15.72
N GLN A 157 -3.65 -14.79 -15.29
CA GLN A 157 -4.54 -14.55 -14.15
C GLN A 157 -3.76 -14.74 -12.84
N ALA A 158 -3.95 -13.81 -11.90
CA ALA A 158 -3.30 -13.90 -10.60
C ALA A 158 -3.78 -15.14 -9.85
N PRO A 159 -2.89 -15.99 -9.32
CA PRO A 159 -3.29 -17.14 -8.52
C PRO A 159 -3.95 -16.66 -7.23
N HIS A 160 -5.26 -16.90 -7.11
CA HIS A 160 -6.11 -16.64 -5.94
C HIS A 160 -5.78 -15.36 -5.13
N LEU A 161 -5.53 -14.25 -5.83
CA LEU A 161 -5.76 -12.94 -5.22
C LEU A 161 -7.28 -12.72 -5.25
N PRO A 162 -7.96 -12.56 -4.09
CA PRO A 162 -9.36 -12.19 -4.14
C PRO A 162 -9.48 -10.92 -4.97
N ALA A 163 -10.42 -10.91 -5.92
CA ALA A 163 -10.75 -9.70 -6.66
C ALA A 163 -10.93 -8.55 -5.64
N PRO A 164 -10.51 -7.31 -5.98
CA PRO A 164 -10.92 -6.16 -5.18
C PRO A 164 -12.42 -6.30 -4.95
N ALA A 165 -12.84 -6.39 -3.70
CA ALA A 165 -14.26 -6.54 -3.37
C ALA A 165 -15.01 -5.49 -4.19
N THR A 166 -15.95 -5.92 -5.03
CA THR A 166 -16.88 -4.99 -5.64
C THR A 166 -17.45 -4.17 -4.50
N LEU A 167 -17.35 -2.84 -4.59
CA LEU A 167 -18.06 -1.98 -3.67
C LEU A 167 -19.50 -2.51 -3.65
N PRO A 168 -20.06 -2.82 -2.46
CA PRO A 168 -21.41 -3.35 -2.41
C PRO A 168 -22.31 -2.39 -3.18
N GLU A 169 -23.09 -2.94 -4.11
CA GLU A 169 -24.13 -2.19 -4.79
C GLU A 169 -24.97 -1.53 -3.68
N ALA A 170 -25.10 -0.21 -3.75
CA ALA A 170 -25.83 0.55 -2.75
C ALA A 170 -27.31 0.14 -2.84
N GLY A 171 -27.70 -0.88 -2.07
CA GLY A 171 -29.10 -1.31 -2.02
C GLY A 171 -29.32 -2.78 -1.75
N THR A 172 -29.05 -3.24 -0.53
CA THR A 172 -30.00 -4.08 0.21
C THR A 172 -29.59 -4.06 1.68
N VAL A 173 -30.36 -3.34 2.49
CA VAL A 173 -30.33 -3.47 3.95
C VAL A 173 -30.90 -4.85 4.26
N LEU A 174 -30.04 -5.81 4.61
CA LEU A 174 -30.49 -7.02 5.28
C LEU A 174 -30.52 -6.74 6.77
N GLU A 175 -31.73 -6.73 7.31
CA GLU A 175 -32.05 -6.63 8.72
C GLU A 175 -31.39 -7.80 9.47
N PRO A 176 -30.68 -7.56 10.60
CA PRO A 176 -29.94 -8.63 11.26
C PRO A 176 -30.89 -9.57 11.99
N GLU A 177 -30.87 -10.85 11.61
CA GLU A 177 -31.56 -11.93 12.30
C GLU A 177 -30.88 -12.21 13.64
N ILE A 178 -31.60 -11.97 14.74
CA ILE A 178 -31.13 -12.22 16.11
C ILE A 178 -31.27 -13.72 16.40
N LEU A 179 -30.15 -14.43 16.48
CA LEU A 179 -30.11 -15.79 17.04
C LEU A 179 -30.07 -15.73 18.58
N PRO A 180 -30.79 -16.62 19.29
CA PRO A 180 -30.80 -16.63 20.75
C PRO A 180 -29.48 -17.18 21.34
N PRO A 181 -29.04 -16.69 22.52
CA PRO A 181 -27.79 -17.12 23.11
C PRO A 181 -27.91 -18.50 23.77
N THR A 182 -27.09 -19.46 23.34
CA THR A 182 -26.80 -20.68 24.10
C THR A 182 -25.74 -20.40 25.15
N GLY A 183 -26.06 -20.73 26.40
CA GLY A 183 -25.35 -20.29 27.60
C GLY A 183 -23.97 -20.92 27.84
N ASN A 184 -23.03 -20.07 28.24
CA ASN A 184 -22.28 -20.11 29.51
C ASN A 184 -21.18 -19.05 29.41
N GLU A 185 -21.44 -17.83 29.91
CA GLU A 185 -20.39 -16.85 30.14
C GLU A 185 -20.39 -16.36 31.58
N ILE A 186 -19.18 -16.28 32.11
CA ILE A 186 -18.84 -15.78 33.43
C ILE A 186 -19.10 -14.27 33.43
N VAL A 187 -20.13 -13.86 34.16
CA VAL A 187 -20.50 -12.46 34.37
C VAL A 187 -19.44 -11.80 35.26
N THR A 188 -18.70 -10.83 34.71
CA THR A 188 -17.93 -9.87 35.52
C THR A 188 -18.84 -8.74 35.98
N THR A 189 -18.43 -7.99 37.01
CA THR A 189 -19.28 -7.13 37.86
C THR A 189 -20.04 -5.98 37.18
N ASP A 190 -19.87 -5.78 35.87
CA ASP A 190 -20.60 -4.79 35.07
C ASP A 190 -21.61 -5.42 34.08
N GLY A 191 -21.85 -6.73 34.14
CA GLY A 191 -22.94 -7.38 33.40
C GLY A 191 -22.81 -7.44 31.88
N LEU A 192 -21.62 -7.13 31.32
CA LEU A 192 -21.36 -7.15 29.88
C LEU A 192 -20.41 -8.29 29.50
N THR A 193 -20.66 -8.93 28.37
CA THR A 193 -19.77 -9.92 27.76
C THR A 193 -18.47 -9.27 27.25
N PRO A 194 -17.36 -10.03 27.08
CA PRO A 194 -16.10 -9.48 26.54
C PRO A 194 -16.25 -8.84 25.15
N ILE A 195 -17.16 -9.35 24.32
CA ILE A 195 -17.46 -8.79 22.99
C ILE A 195 -18.21 -7.46 23.11
N GLU A 196 -19.16 -7.33 24.05
CA GLU A 196 -19.88 -6.08 24.29
C GLU A 196 -18.99 -4.99 24.90
N GLN A 197 -17.98 -5.37 25.69
CA GLN A 197 -16.95 -4.44 26.14
C GLN A 197 -16.08 -3.93 24.99
N MET A 198 -15.76 -4.77 24.00
CA MET A 198 -15.00 -4.35 22.81
C MET A 198 -15.83 -3.46 21.85
N ASN A 199 -17.15 -3.59 21.87
CA ASN A 199 -18.08 -2.80 21.04
C ASN A 199 -18.69 -1.59 21.75
N LYS A 200 -18.30 -1.29 23.00
CA LYS A 200 -18.69 -0.05 23.65
C LYS A 200 -18.14 1.12 22.82
N PRO A 201 -18.98 2.04 22.31
CA PRO A 201 -18.50 3.12 21.47
C PRO A 201 -17.51 3.97 22.26
N VAL A 202 -16.25 3.97 21.82
CA VAL A 202 -15.27 4.94 22.27
C VAL A 202 -15.79 6.30 21.82
N GLN A 203 -16.14 7.17 22.77
CA GLN A 203 -16.49 8.57 22.48
C GLN A 203 -15.38 9.17 21.60
N GLY A 204 -15.67 9.39 20.32
CA GLY A 204 -14.71 9.94 19.35
C GLY A 204 -14.74 9.32 17.95
N ALA A 205 -15.29 8.12 17.74
CA ALA A 205 -15.20 7.44 16.44
C ALA A 205 -16.21 7.91 15.36
N ILE A 206 -17.14 8.81 15.70
CA ILE A 206 -18.18 9.29 14.77
C ILE A 206 -17.77 10.57 13.99
N ALA A 207 -16.57 11.11 14.23
CA ALA A 207 -16.14 12.38 13.65
C ALA A 207 -15.58 12.28 12.21
N GLY A 208 -15.35 11.08 11.68
CA GLY A 208 -14.60 10.89 10.42
C GLY A 208 -15.40 10.98 9.12
N MET A 209 -16.73 10.84 9.16
CA MET A 209 -17.56 10.86 7.93
C MET A 209 -18.42 12.12 7.75
N ALA A 210 -18.46 13.01 8.74
CA ALA A 210 -19.21 14.27 8.65
C ALA A 210 -18.34 15.50 8.27
N THR A 211 -17.02 15.37 8.29
CA THR A 211 -16.09 16.52 8.13
C THR A 211 -15.90 16.98 6.68
N THR A 212 -16.05 16.08 5.70
CA THR A 212 -15.81 16.39 4.29
C THR A 212 -16.90 17.26 3.66
N THR A 213 -18.17 17.08 4.03
CA THR A 213 -19.29 17.87 3.51
C THR A 213 -19.45 19.21 4.24
N VAL A 214 -19.18 19.25 5.55
CA VAL A 214 -19.33 20.49 6.34
C VAL A 214 -18.24 21.52 6.00
N THR A 215 -16.99 21.09 5.77
CA THR A 215 -15.89 22.02 5.46
C THR A 215 -16.06 22.70 4.09
N GLY A 216 -16.51 21.95 3.08
CA GLY A 216 -16.83 22.51 1.76
C GLY A 216 -18.00 23.50 1.81
N ALA A 217 -19.03 23.20 2.60
CA ALA A 217 -20.18 24.09 2.79
C ALA A 217 -19.79 25.39 3.53
N ILE A 218 -18.94 25.31 4.56
CA ILE A 218 -18.46 26.49 5.30
C ILE A 218 -17.62 27.40 4.39
N LEU A 219 -16.72 26.85 3.57
CA LEU A 219 -15.92 27.64 2.64
C LEU A 219 -16.79 28.30 1.56
N PHE A 220 -17.80 27.61 1.06
CA PHE A 220 -18.77 28.17 0.10
C PHE A 220 -19.61 29.30 0.73
N LEU A 221 -20.04 29.14 1.99
CA LEU A 221 -20.79 30.17 2.73
C LEU A 221 -19.91 31.39 3.07
N ALA A 222 -18.64 31.19 3.44
CA ALA A 222 -17.72 32.28 3.72
C ALA A 222 -17.36 33.09 2.45
N ALA A 223 -17.17 32.41 1.32
CA ALA A 223 -16.97 33.07 0.03
C ALA A 223 -18.22 33.85 -0.40
N SER A 224 -19.41 33.25 -0.34
CA SER A 224 -20.66 33.94 -0.73
C SER A 224 -21.04 35.10 0.19
N ALA A 225 -20.53 35.15 1.43
CA ALA A 225 -20.69 36.27 2.35
C ALA A 225 -19.63 37.36 2.22
N GLY A 226 -18.64 37.21 1.30
CA GLY A 226 -17.55 38.18 1.12
C GLY A 226 -16.56 38.24 2.29
N TRP A 227 -16.43 37.15 3.05
CA TRP A 227 -15.56 37.09 4.23
C TRP A 227 -14.13 36.67 3.90
N LEU A 228 -13.85 36.34 2.64
CA LEU A 228 -12.51 36.01 2.15
C LEU A 228 -11.88 37.26 1.52
N PRO A 229 -10.56 37.47 1.66
CA PRO A 229 -9.87 38.51 0.91
C PRO A 229 -9.99 38.27 -0.61
N ASP A 230 -10.13 39.33 -1.41
CA ASP A 230 -10.32 39.25 -2.88
C ASP A 230 -9.31 38.32 -3.60
N ALA A 231 -8.08 38.23 -3.09
CA ALA A 231 -7.04 37.37 -3.63
C ALA A 231 -7.32 35.85 -3.50
N TRP A 232 -8.38 35.46 -2.78
CA TRP A 232 -8.73 34.08 -2.43
C TRP A 232 -10.04 33.62 -3.04
N GLU A 233 -10.72 34.49 -3.79
CA GLU A 233 -12.01 34.19 -4.43
C GLU A 233 -11.85 33.48 -5.78
N SER A 234 -10.63 33.32 -6.29
CA SER A 234 -10.42 32.57 -7.54
C SER A 234 -10.81 31.10 -7.35
N PRO A 235 -11.40 30.45 -8.36
CA PRO A 235 -11.74 29.03 -8.30
C PRO A 235 -10.55 28.14 -7.90
N GLU A 236 -9.34 28.50 -8.35
CA GLU A 236 -8.10 27.78 -8.04
C GLU A 236 -7.68 27.95 -6.57
N ALA A 237 -7.83 29.16 -6.01
CA ALA A 237 -7.54 29.43 -4.62
C ALA A 237 -8.51 28.68 -3.68
N LEU A 238 -9.80 28.62 -4.05
CA LEU A 238 -10.81 27.86 -3.30
C LEU A 238 -10.56 26.35 -3.34
N VAL A 239 -10.16 25.80 -4.50
CA VAL A 239 -9.78 24.38 -4.61
C VAL A 239 -8.52 24.07 -3.80
N ALA A 240 -7.51 24.94 -3.85
CA ALA A 240 -6.29 24.79 -3.04
C ALA A 240 -6.61 24.85 -1.53
N LEU A 241 -7.48 25.77 -1.12
CA LEU A 241 -7.89 25.92 0.27
C LEU A 241 -8.70 24.71 0.77
N ALA A 242 -9.60 24.19 -0.06
CA ALA A 242 -10.35 22.96 0.24
C ALA A 242 -9.41 21.74 0.36
N LEU A 243 -8.40 21.63 -0.50
CA LEU A 243 -7.41 20.55 -0.42
C LEU A 243 -6.53 20.65 0.84
N VAL A 244 -6.16 21.86 1.26
CA VAL A 244 -5.40 22.07 2.51
C VAL A 244 -6.29 21.79 3.72
N ALA A 245 -7.51 22.33 3.75
CA ALA A 245 -8.45 22.19 4.86
C ALA A 245 -8.94 20.75 5.07
N THR A 246 -9.00 19.93 4.02
CA THR A 246 -9.40 18.52 4.12
C THR A 246 -8.24 17.60 4.51
N ASN A 247 -7.01 17.92 4.09
CA ASN A 247 -5.84 17.10 4.40
C ASN A 247 -5.21 17.44 5.75
N LEU A 248 -5.23 18.70 6.19
CA LEU A 248 -4.57 19.13 7.43
C LEU A 248 -5.13 18.44 8.69
N PRO A 249 -6.47 18.29 8.88
CA PRO A 249 -7.02 17.58 10.03
C PRO A 249 -6.57 16.11 10.05
N THR A 250 -6.62 15.43 8.91
CA THR A 250 -6.19 14.03 8.77
C THR A 250 -4.70 13.87 9.12
N GLN A 251 -3.86 14.80 8.67
CA GLN A 251 -2.42 14.79 8.98
C GLN A 251 -2.16 15.08 10.47
N ILE A 252 -2.89 16.01 11.08
CA ILE A 252 -2.80 16.32 12.52
C ILE A 252 -3.29 15.13 13.37
N THR A 253 -4.40 14.48 13.01
CA THR A 253 -4.90 13.30 13.71
C THR A 253 -3.91 12.14 13.61
N ASN A 254 -3.32 11.90 12.43
CA ASN A 254 -2.29 10.89 12.25
C ASN A 254 -1.03 11.22 13.07
N PHE A 255 -0.63 12.49 13.13
CA PHE A 255 0.50 12.95 13.95
C PHE A 255 0.23 12.78 15.45
N ILE A 256 -0.94 13.19 15.97
CA ILE A 256 -1.32 13.05 17.38
C ILE A 256 -1.42 11.56 17.78
N ALA A 257 -2.04 10.73 16.94
CA ALA A 257 -2.10 9.29 17.16
C ALA A 257 -0.69 8.66 17.20
N SER A 258 0.23 9.14 16.36
CA SER A 258 1.63 8.72 16.35
C SER A 258 2.41 9.22 17.57
N TYR A 259 2.13 10.44 18.02
CA TYR A 259 2.71 11.05 19.23
C TYR A 259 2.28 10.28 20.48
N TRP A 260 0.99 9.97 20.63
CA TRP A 260 0.45 9.21 21.77
C TRP A 260 0.88 7.74 21.78
N ALA A 261 1.10 7.14 20.60
CA ALA A 261 1.68 5.80 20.48
C ALA A 261 3.17 5.77 20.91
N CYS A 262 3.91 6.85 20.70
CA CYS A 262 5.31 6.99 21.13
C CYS A 262 5.48 7.33 22.62
N ASP A 263 4.46 7.92 23.25
CA ASP A 263 4.48 8.42 24.64
C ASP A 263 4.15 7.36 25.71
N LYS A 264 3.94 6.09 25.31
CA LYS A 264 3.81 4.95 26.27
C LYS A 264 5.10 4.61 27.04
N ARG A 265 6.08 5.52 27.09
CA ARG A 265 7.32 5.39 27.87
C ARG A 265 7.27 6.07 29.24
N PHE A 266 6.15 6.69 29.64
CA PHE A 266 5.99 7.32 30.97
C PHE A 266 4.72 6.95 31.74
N ALA A 267 3.96 5.91 31.33
CA ALA A 267 2.97 5.32 32.23
C ALA A 267 3.71 4.51 33.31
N GLY A 268 3.85 5.09 34.49
CA GLY A 268 4.53 4.49 35.65
C GLY A 268 3.93 3.15 36.10
N PRO A 269 4.63 2.42 36.98
CA PRO A 269 4.18 1.10 37.43
C PRO A 269 2.87 1.23 38.21
N THR A 270 1.85 0.49 37.79
CA THR A 270 0.69 0.21 38.63
C THR A 270 1.01 -1.01 39.49
N SER A 271 0.80 -0.83 40.79
CA SER A 271 1.05 -1.72 41.93
C SER A 271 0.52 -3.14 41.78
#